data_AF-A0A1F9FFJ5-F1
#
_entry.id   AF-A0A1F9FFJ5-F1
#
_cell.length_a   1.000
_cell.length_b   1.000
_cell.length_c   1.000
_cell.angle_alpha   90.00
_cell.angle_beta   90.00
_cell.angle_gamma   90.00
#
_symmetry.space_group_name_H-M   'P 1'
#
loop_
_entity.id
_entity.type
_entity.pdbx_description
1 polymer ?
#
loop_
_entity_poly.entity_id
_entity_poly.type
_entity_poly.pdbx_seq_one_letter_code
_entity_poly.pdbx_strand_id
1 'polypeptide(L)'
;MKRTVFAITLLFAVFLMLLGSIHQSQATQIAKAQSLENQGFYDEALQAYAQAKTHHLVFRSAMHLFGEFNAFLAVLGFLSIFCGIFLKKPQPQRCQTIKFTRYFRS
;
A
#
# COMPACT_ATOMS: atom_id res chain seq x y z
N MET A 1 -11.75 -11.82 -11.82
CA MET A 1 -11.30 -11.47 -10.45
C MET A 1 -9.90 -11.98 -10.12
N LYS A 2 -9.56 -13.26 -10.27
CA LYS A 2 -8.20 -13.75 -9.90
C LYS A 2 -7.06 -13.11 -10.72
N ARG A 3 -7.26 -12.94 -12.04
CA ARG A 3 -6.26 -12.31 -12.94
C ARG A 3 -6.08 -10.81 -12.70
N THR A 4 -7.14 -10.09 -12.34
CA THR A 4 -7.10 -8.64 -12.07
C THR A 4 -6.42 -8.35 -10.75
N VAL A 5 -6.71 -9.14 -9.70
CA VAL A 5 -6.02 -9.02 -8.40
C VAL A 5 -4.52 -9.31 -8.56
N PHE A 6 -4.16 -10.37 -9.30
CA PHE A 6 -2.76 -10.69 -9.57
C PHE A 6 -2.02 -9.57 -10.31
N ALA A 7 -2.65 -8.97 -11.34
CA ALA A 7 -2.07 -7.85 -12.07
C ALA A 7 -1.85 -6.62 -11.18
N ILE A 8 -2.80 -6.31 -10.29
CA ILE A 8 -2.67 -5.19 -9.35
C ILE A 8 -1.54 -5.45 -8.35
N THR A 9 -1.46 -6.65 -7.78
CA THR A 9 -0.37 -7.01 -6.86
C THR A 9 1.01 -6.97 -7.52
N LEU A 10 1.09 -7.39 -8.78
CA LEU A 10 2.35 -7.33 -9.53
C LEU A 10 2.76 -5.89 -9.81
N LEU A 11 1.81 -5.04 -10.22
CA LEU A 11 2.06 -3.62 -10.45
C LEU A 11 2.52 -2.90 -9.17
N PHE A 12 1.90 -3.22 -8.04
CA PHE A 12 2.30 -2.71 -6.73
C PHE A 12 3.69 -3.18 -6.31
N ALA A 13 4.04 -4.46 -6.55
CA ALA A 13 5.37 -4.98 -6.27
C ALA A 13 6.46 -4.29 -7.10
N VAL A 14 6.21 -4.10 -8.41
CA VAL A 14 7.13 -3.37 -9.30
C VAL A 14 7.30 -1.92 -8.82
N PHE A 15 6.21 -1.26 -8.43
CA PHE A 15 6.26 0.09 -7.88
C PHE A 15 7.13 0.19 -6.62
N LEU A 16 6.97 -0.74 -5.67
CA LEU A 16 7.80 -0.78 -4.46
C LEU A 16 9.28 -1.02 -4.75
N MET A 17 9.61 -1.90 -5.70
CA MET A 17 10.99 -2.14 -6.13
C MET A 17 11.61 -0.88 -6.75
N LEU A 18 10.84 -0.12 -7.52
CA LEU A 18 11.28 1.13 -8.12
C LEU A 18 11.57 2.20 -7.05
N LEU A 19 10.72 2.31 -6.02
CA LEU A 19 10.97 3.18 -4.89
C LEU A 19 12.25 2.81 -4.12
N GLY A 20 12.44 1.51 -3.87
CA GLY A 20 13.66 1.02 -3.20
C GLY A 20 14.93 1.38 -3.98
N SER A 21 14.87 1.27 -5.32
CA SER A 21 15.98 1.61 -6.20
C SER A 21 16.32 3.09 -6.17
N ILE A 22 15.31 3.98 -6.17
CA ILE A 22 15.50 5.43 -6.05
C ILE A 22 16.13 5.78 -4.70
N HIS A 23 15.66 5.17 -3.61
CA HIS A 23 16.20 5.40 -2.27
C HIS A 23 17.68 4.97 -2.16
N GLN A 24 18.03 3.80 -2.70
CA GLN A 24 19.42 3.33 -2.72
C GLN A 24 20.32 4.21 -3.62
N SER A 25 19.80 4.66 -4.77
CA SER A 25 20.49 5.60 -5.65
C SER A 25 20.74 6.95 -4.96
N GLN A 26 19.84 7.40 -4.10
CA GLN A 26 20.04 8.63 -3.33
C GLN A 26 21.13 8.46 -2.26
N ALA A 27 21.11 7.36 -1.51
CA ALA A 27 22.10 7.09 -0.47
C ALA A 27 23.53 7.00 -1.04
N THR A 28 23.68 6.40 -2.22
CA THR A 28 24.97 6.29 -2.92
C THR A 28 25.47 7.65 -3.42
N GLN A 29 24.60 8.50 -3.95
CA GLN A 29 24.96 9.87 -4.36
C GLN A 29 25.40 10.74 -3.17
N ILE A 30 24.74 10.61 -2.02
CA ILE A 30 25.13 11.32 -0.78
C ILE A 30 26.49 10.84 -0.29
N ALA A 31 26.72 9.53 -0.25
CA ALA A 31 28.01 8.97 0.16
C ALA A 31 29.15 9.41 -0.78
N LYS A 32 28.88 9.50 -2.09
CA LYS A 32 29.83 10.02 -3.07
C LYS A 32 30.12 11.51 -2.83
N ALA A 33 29.11 12.32 -2.57
CA ALA A 33 29.27 13.75 -2.29
C ALA A 33 30.14 13.99 -1.05
N GLN A 34 29.92 13.23 0.03
CA GLN A 34 30.74 13.28 1.24
C GLN A 34 32.21 12.89 0.98
N SER A 35 32.43 11.89 0.12
CA SER A 35 33.79 11.49 -0.26
C SER A 35 34.53 12.60 -1.03
N LEU A 36 33.84 13.30 -1.93
CA LEU A 36 34.40 14.42 -2.71
C LEU A 36 34.70 15.63 -1.82
N GLU A 37 33.83 15.91 -0.85
CA GLU A 37 34.02 16.96 0.15
C GLU A 37 35.28 16.71 0.99
N ASN A 38 35.48 15.47 1.44
CA ASN A 38 36.68 15.07 2.20
C ASN A 38 37.97 15.17 1.37
N GLN A 39 37.88 15.17 0.04
CA GLN A 39 39.00 15.33 -0.88
C GLN A 39 39.24 16.80 -1.28
N GLY A 40 38.40 17.73 -0.82
CA GLY A 40 38.49 19.16 -1.16
C GLY A 40 37.85 19.53 -2.50
N PHE A 41 37.19 18.60 -3.19
CA PHE A 41 36.47 18.86 -4.44
C PHE A 41 35.06 19.38 -4.16
N TYR A 42 34.98 20.62 -3.66
CA TYR A 42 33.73 21.21 -3.20
C TYR A 42 32.70 21.43 -4.32
N ASP A 43 33.13 21.82 -5.52
CA ASP A 43 32.21 22.05 -6.65
C ASP A 43 31.52 20.75 -7.11
N GLU A 44 32.27 19.66 -7.18
CA GLU A 44 31.78 18.34 -7.57
C GLU A 44 30.89 17.73 -6.49
N ALA A 45 31.25 17.92 -5.22
CA ALA A 45 30.41 17.55 -4.08
C ALA A 45 29.06 18.29 -4.13
N LEU A 46 29.07 19.60 -4.41
CA LEU A 46 27.86 20.41 -4.52
C LEU A 46 26.93 19.89 -5.63
N GLN A 47 27.51 19.51 -6.78
CA GLN A 47 26.77 18.94 -7.90
C GLN A 47 26.12 17.60 -7.52
N ALA A 48 26.85 16.72 -6.82
CA ALA A 48 26.33 15.44 -6.34
C ALA A 48 25.20 15.62 -5.30
N TYR A 49 25.33 16.57 -4.38
CA TYR A 49 24.26 16.92 -3.43
C TYR A 49 23.02 17.49 -4.14
N ALA A 50 23.19 18.32 -5.17
CA ALA A 50 22.07 18.86 -5.94
C ALA A 50 21.27 17.74 -6.63
N GLN A 51 21.98 16.77 -7.22
CA GLN A 51 21.34 15.59 -7.81
C GLN A 51 20.62 14.76 -6.74
N ALA A 52 21.25 14.45 -5.61
CA ALA A 52 20.60 13.72 -4.52
C ALA A 52 19.33 14.41 -4.00
N LYS A 53 19.34 15.74 -3.92
CA LYS A 53 18.19 16.55 -3.47
C LYS A 53 16.99 16.43 -4.41
N THR A 54 17.22 16.39 -5.73
CA THR A 54 16.13 16.19 -6.71
C THR A 54 15.49 14.82 -6.56
N HIS A 55 16.27 13.75 -6.39
CA HIS A 55 15.75 12.40 -6.16
C HIS A 55 14.96 12.29 -4.85
N HIS A 56 15.43 12.93 -3.78
CA HIS A 56 14.74 12.97 -2.49
C HIS A 56 13.35 13.60 -2.58
N LEU A 57 13.23 14.68 -3.34
CA LEU A 57 11.98 15.46 -3.43
C LEU A 57 10.91 14.66 -4.17
N VAL A 58 11.26 13.99 -5.27
CA VAL A 58 10.37 13.10 -6.01
C VAL A 58 9.95 11.91 -5.16
N PHE A 59 10.90 11.28 -4.44
CA PHE A 59 10.60 10.17 -3.54
C PHE A 59 9.64 10.58 -2.41
N ARG A 60 9.89 11.74 -1.78
CA ARG A 60 9.05 12.27 -0.70
C ARG A 60 7.63 12.56 -1.17
N SER A 61 7.47 13.19 -2.35
CA SER A 61 6.16 13.45 -2.94
C SER A 61 5.43 12.14 -3.26
N ALA A 62 6.12 11.14 -3.82
CA ALA A 62 5.52 9.84 -4.11
C ALA A 62 5.05 9.12 -2.82
N MET A 63 5.88 9.11 -1.78
CA MET A 63 5.53 8.52 -0.48
C MET A 63 4.36 9.25 0.19
N HIS A 64 4.31 10.57 0.10
CA HIS A 64 3.20 11.36 0.63
C HIS A 64 1.87 11.00 -0.05
N LEU A 65 1.88 10.96 -1.39
CA LEU A 65 0.70 10.64 -2.20
C LEU A 65 0.22 9.20 -1.95
N PHE A 66 1.15 8.26 -1.74
CA PHE A 66 0.81 6.90 -1.31
C PHE A 66 0.21 6.84 0.09
N GLY A 67 0.74 7.63 1.03
CA GLY A 67 0.19 7.76 2.38
C GLY A 67 -1.25 8.27 2.36
N GLU A 68 -1.51 9.33 1.59
CA GLU A 68 -2.85 9.89 1.41
C GLU A 68 -3.81 8.90 0.75
N PHE A 69 -3.36 8.20 -0.29
CA PHE A 69 -4.18 7.19 -0.97
C PHE A 69 -4.52 6.00 -0.05
N ASN A 70 -3.56 5.53 0.75
CA ASN A 70 -3.78 4.48 1.72
C ASN A 70 -4.77 4.92 2.81
N ALA A 71 -4.63 6.15 3.32
CA ALA A 71 -5.58 6.71 4.28
C ALA A 71 -6.99 6.82 3.68
N PHE A 72 -7.11 7.25 2.43
CA PHE A 72 -8.39 7.30 1.72
C PHE A 72 -9.04 5.92 1.57
N LEU A 73 -8.27 4.90 1.16
CA LEU A 73 -8.74 3.52 1.08
C LEU A 73 -9.16 2.97 2.45
N ALA A 74 -8.43 3.30 3.52
CA ALA A 74 -8.79 2.92 4.87
C ALA A 74 -10.14 3.54 5.28
N VAL A 75 -10.35 4.84 5.01
CA VAL A 75 -11.63 5.53 5.28
C VAL A 75 -12.77 4.88 4.49
N LEU A 76 -12.59 4.61 3.19
CA LEU A 76 -13.59 3.90 2.38
C LEU A 76 -13.86 2.49 2.90
N GLY A 77 -12.82 1.78 3.33
CA GLY A 77 -12.91 0.47 3.96
C GLY A 77 -13.78 0.52 5.22
N PHE A 78 -13.49 1.44 6.14
CA PHE A 78 -14.33 1.66 7.32
C PHE A 78 -15.77 2.02 6.96
N LEU A 79 -15.98 2.93 6.01
CA LEU A 79 -17.31 3.31 5.54
C LEU A 79 -18.09 2.10 5.00
N SER A 80 -17.43 1.22 4.24
CA SER A 80 -18.03 0.00 3.71
C SER A 80 -18.41 -1.00 4.81
N ILE A 81 -17.59 -1.13 5.86
CA ILE A 81 -17.87 -1.98 7.02
C ILE A 81 -19.07 -1.42 7.80
N PHE A 82 -19.09 -0.11 8.08
CA PHE A 82 -20.22 0.55 8.73
C PHE A 82 -21.51 0.37 7.92
N CYS A 83 -21.46 0.63 6.60
CA CYS A 83 -22.62 0.46 5.73
C CYS A 83 -23.08 -1.02 5.69
N GLY A 84 -22.15 -1.98 5.65
CA GLY A 84 -22.45 -3.42 5.69
C GLY A 84 -23.07 -3.90 6.99
N ILE A 85 -22.68 -3.33 8.14
CA ILE A 85 -23.28 -3.61 9.45
C ILE A 85 -24.71 -3.06 9.52
N PHE A 86 -24.93 -1.82 9.05
CA PHE A 86 -26.25 -1.17 9.08
C PHE A 86 -27.23 -1.73 8.02
N LEU A 87 -26.73 -2.23 6.89
CA LEU A 87 -27.55 -2.85 5.84
C LEU A 87 -27.80 -4.35 6.07
N LYS A 88 -27.27 -4.95 7.15
CA LYS A 88 -27.53 -6.34 7.50
C LYS A 88 -29.00 -6.49 7.92
N LYS A 89 -29.89 -6.78 6.96
CA LYS A 89 -31.28 -7.16 7.24
C LYS A 89 -31.30 -8.32 8.24
N PRO A 90 -32.15 -8.29 9.28
CA PRO A 90 -32.29 -9.42 10.19
C PRO A 90 -32.70 -10.64 9.39
N GLN A 91 -31.91 -11.71 9.47
CA GLN A 91 -32.28 -13.00 8.89
C GLN A 91 -33.56 -13.48 9.61
N PRO A 92 -34.64 -13.80 8.90
CA PRO A 92 -35.75 -14.50 9.54
C PRO A 92 -35.25 -15.89 9.97
N GLN A 93 -35.33 -16.17 11.27
CA GLN A 93 -35.09 -17.51 11.80
C GLN A 93 -36.04 -18.47 11.08
N ARG A 94 -35.49 -19.33 10.22
CA ARG A 94 -36.21 -20.48 9.68
C ARG A 94 -36.51 -21.40 10.86
N CYS A 95 -37.71 -21.28 11.41
CA CYS A 95 -38.30 -22.24 12.33
C CYS A 95 -38.39 -23.56 11.57
N GLN A 96 -37.41 -24.46 11.78
CA GLN A 96 -37.48 -25.82 11.27
C GLN A 96 -38.56 -26.54 12.07
N THR A 97 -39.76 -26.60 11.53
CA THR A 97 -40.83 -27.46 12.03
C THR A 97 -40.38 -28.90 11.80
N ILE A 98 -39.84 -29.54 12.84
CA ILE A 98 -39.53 -30.96 12.84
C ILE A 98 -40.85 -31.72 12.71
N LYS A 99 -41.15 -32.23 11.50
CA LYS A 99 -42.25 -33.18 11.30
C LYS A 99 -41.83 -34.53 11.87
N PHE A 100 -42.26 -34.84 13.08
CA PHE A 100 -42.25 -36.20 13.58
C PHE A 100 -43.23 -37.03 12.76
N THR A 101 -42.72 -37.79 11.80
CA THR A 101 -43.48 -38.84 11.10
C THR A 101 -43.85 -39.92 12.11
N ARG A 102 -45.16 -40.11 12.29
CA ARG A 102 -45.79 -41.26 12.96
C ARG A 102 -45.14 -42.57 12.51
N TYR A 103 -44.40 -43.21 13.40
CA TYR A 103 -44.24 -44.67 13.43
C TYR A 103 -44.81 -45.16 14.76
N PHE A 104 -46.13 -45.36 14.78
CA PHE A 104 -46.76 -46.26 15.74
C PHE A 104 -47.31 -47.43 14.94
N ARG A 105 -46.55 -48.54 14.94
CA ARG A 105 -47.06 -49.87 14.62
C ARG A 105 -46.17 -50.92 15.28
N SER A 106 -46.57 -51.34 16.47
CA SER A 106 -46.41 -52.69 17.01
C SER A 106 -47.52 -52.89 18.04
#